data_AF-A0AAV0MSP3-F1
#
_entry.id   AF-A0AAV0MSP3-F1
#
_cell.length_a   1.000
_cell.length_b   1.000
_cell.length_c   1.000
_cell.angle_alpha   90.00
_cell.angle_beta   90.00
_cell.angle_gamma   90.00
#
_symmetry.space_group_name_H-M   'P 1'
#
loop_
_entity.id
_entity.type
_entity.pdbx_description
1 polymer ?
#
loop_
_entity_poly.entity_id
_entity_poly.type
_entity_poly.pdbx_seq_one_letter_code
_entity_poly.pdbx_strand_id
1 'polypeptide(L)'
;MAFTSQAHNYNYLSSLHLSDGIATTRSGRRRAPTVAVRCKMAGTTTEYEEGQLEMPKWAGETPLSRLVGAMVSFKPLYSLLKLGARQVLISTAEKKNIQWREMTRKILQSDVHKEMDTILNPSIQYPDYYLSPFHAYDEGNLSWLAAAEAEPATMSMVFRAVPTASSVEEANEIVRGNWLRAIEQQHQQYSDNSTIRDILDVGCSVGVSTRFLADKFPSANVTVS
;
A
#
# COMPACT_ATOMS: atom_id res chain seq x y z
N MET A 1 -23.95 -8.88 -7.13
CA MET A 1 -24.25 -9.82 -6.04
C MET A 1 -23.21 -9.58 -4.97
N ALA A 2 -23.61 -9.03 -3.82
CA ALA A 2 -22.71 -8.68 -2.73
C ALA A 2 -22.38 -9.95 -1.93
N PHE A 3 -21.09 -10.30 -1.85
CA PHE A 3 -20.62 -11.35 -0.94
C PHE A 3 -20.03 -10.71 0.30
N THR A 4 -20.74 -10.88 1.42
CA THR A 4 -20.30 -10.54 2.77
C THR A 4 -19.17 -11.48 3.18
N SER A 5 -17.95 -10.97 3.32
CA SER A 5 -16.82 -11.69 3.91
C SER A 5 -17.02 -11.77 5.42
N GLN A 6 -17.12 -12.98 5.97
CA GLN A 6 -17.10 -13.21 7.42
C GLN A 6 -15.72 -12.79 7.98
N ALA A 7 -15.71 -11.73 8.79
CA ALA A 7 -14.55 -11.38 9.60
C ALA A 7 -14.37 -12.41 10.72
N HIS A 8 -13.25 -13.11 10.72
CA HIS A 8 -12.83 -13.89 11.88
C HIS A 8 -12.36 -12.93 12.99
N ASN A 9 -13.14 -12.91 14.07
CA ASN A 9 -12.85 -12.19 15.31
C ASN A 9 -11.52 -12.65 15.94
N TYR A 10 -10.54 -11.76 16.02
CA TYR A 10 -9.47 -11.85 17.01
C TYR A 10 -9.82 -10.96 18.21
N ASN A 11 -10.45 -11.57 19.22
CA ASN A 11 -10.63 -10.97 20.53
C ASN A 11 -9.30 -10.98 21.30
N TYR A 12 -8.74 -9.80 21.59
CA TYR A 12 -7.84 -9.64 22.73
C TYR A 12 -8.43 -8.62 23.69
N LEU A 13 -8.85 -9.15 24.84
CA LEU A 13 -9.28 -8.41 26.01
C LEU A 13 -8.08 -7.72 26.68
N SER A 14 -8.23 -6.45 27.02
CA SER A 14 -7.55 -5.84 28.15
C SER A 14 -8.50 -4.82 28.78
N SER A 15 -9.12 -5.28 29.86
CA SER A 15 -9.86 -4.49 30.84
C SER A 15 -8.88 -3.70 31.71
N LEU A 16 -9.11 -2.39 31.88
CA LEU A 16 -8.72 -1.68 33.10
C LEU A 16 -9.86 -0.76 33.51
N HIS A 17 -10.33 -1.01 34.74
CA HIS A 17 -11.41 -0.34 35.45
C HIS A 17 -11.15 1.17 35.62
N LEU A 18 -12.20 1.96 35.46
CA LEU A 18 -12.28 3.31 36.01
C LEU A 18 -12.28 3.25 37.55
N SER A 19 -11.52 4.15 38.17
CA SER A 19 -11.75 4.60 39.54
C SER A 19 -11.95 6.12 39.53
N ASP A 20 -13.11 6.55 40.03
CA ASP A 20 -13.52 7.94 40.19
C ASP A 20 -12.66 8.66 41.23
N GLY A 21 -12.19 9.86 40.86
CA GLY A 21 -11.50 10.79 41.75
C GLY A 21 -11.77 12.22 41.32
N ILE A 22 -12.74 12.86 41.97
CA ILE A 22 -13.07 14.28 41.81
C ILE A 22 -11.91 15.11 42.39
N ALA A 23 -11.24 15.90 41.55
CA ALA A 23 -10.36 16.98 42.00
C ALA A 23 -10.48 18.18 41.06
N THR A 24 -11.05 19.26 41.59
CA THR A 24 -11.23 20.56 40.96
C THR A 24 -9.90 21.30 40.93
N THR A 25 -9.37 21.65 39.74
CA THR A 25 -8.29 22.63 39.62
C THR A 25 -8.41 23.52 38.38
N ARG A 26 -8.03 24.78 38.57
CA ARG A 26 -8.26 25.96 37.71
C ARG A 26 -7.66 25.82 36.31
N SER A 27 -8.47 26.15 35.31
CA SER A 27 -8.10 26.36 33.92
C SER A 27 -7.12 27.53 33.75
N GLY A 28 -5.86 27.20 33.45
CA GLY A 28 -4.87 28.12 32.88
C GLY A 28 -4.50 27.64 31.48
N ARG A 29 -4.90 28.38 30.45
CA ARG A 29 -4.54 28.14 29.03
C ARG A 29 -3.01 28.09 28.89
N ARG A 30 -2.43 26.90 28.78
CA ARG A 30 -1.07 26.70 28.25
C ARG A 30 -1.20 26.18 26.82
N ARG A 31 -0.72 26.98 25.86
CA ARG A 31 -0.59 26.57 24.45
C ARG A 31 0.42 25.42 24.38
N ALA A 32 0.02 24.29 23.80
CA ALA A 32 0.92 23.21 23.45
C ALA A 32 1.93 23.71 22.40
N PRO A 33 3.21 23.31 22.46
CA PRO A 33 4.17 23.71 21.44
C PRO A 33 3.86 22.99 20.13
N THR A 34 3.49 23.76 19.10
CA THR A 34 3.42 23.30 17.72
C THR A 34 4.82 22.88 17.28
N VAL A 35 5.07 21.58 17.21
CA VAL A 35 6.30 21.04 16.59
C VAL A 35 6.14 21.23 15.08
N ALA A 36 6.67 22.33 14.57
CA ALA A 36 6.81 22.53 13.13
C ALA A 36 7.87 21.54 12.61
N VAL A 37 7.43 20.45 11.98
CA VAL A 37 8.29 19.57 11.23
C VAL A 37 8.80 20.35 10.02
N ARG A 38 10.01 20.91 10.14
CA ARG A 38 10.70 21.55 9.03
C ARG A 38 11.25 20.47 8.10
N CYS A 39 10.42 19.99 7.18
CA CYS A 39 10.94 19.31 5.99
C CYS A 39 11.85 20.28 5.25
N LYS A 40 13.14 19.97 5.16
CA LYS A 40 14.04 20.61 4.19
C LYS A 40 13.56 20.19 2.81
N MET A 41 12.63 20.95 2.23
CA MET A 41 12.37 20.91 0.80
C MET A 41 13.65 21.43 0.13
N ALA A 42 14.46 20.52 -0.41
CA ALA A 42 15.45 20.91 -1.39
C ALA A 42 14.67 21.56 -2.54
N GLY A 43 14.86 22.86 -2.70
CA GLY A 43 14.14 23.67 -3.67
C GLY A 43 14.41 23.16 -5.09
N THR A 44 13.37 22.64 -5.70
CA THR A 44 13.00 22.98 -7.08
C THR A 44 11.49 22.86 -7.11
N THR A 45 10.80 23.99 -6.99
CA THR A 45 9.40 24.10 -7.37
C THR A 45 9.33 23.75 -8.85
N THR A 46 9.06 22.49 -9.17
CA THR A 46 8.61 22.12 -10.51
C THR A 46 7.22 22.70 -10.66
N GLU A 47 7.14 23.81 -11.38
CA GLU A 47 5.89 24.37 -11.87
C GLU A 47 5.13 23.26 -12.62
N TYR A 48 3.85 23.08 -12.28
CA TYR A 48 2.97 22.18 -13.01
C TYR A 48 2.77 22.74 -14.41
N GLU A 49 3.18 21.98 -15.43
CA GLU A 49 2.97 22.32 -16.84
C GLU A 49 1.99 21.31 -17.41
N GLU A 50 0.82 21.79 -17.87
CA GLU A 50 -0.20 20.95 -18.49
C GLU A 50 0.28 20.47 -19.86
N GLY A 51 0.29 19.16 -20.07
CA GLY A 51 1.12 18.49 -21.06
C GLY A 51 0.59 18.52 -22.49
N GLN A 52 1.36 19.16 -23.38
CA GLN A 52 1.51 18.75 -24.79
C GLN A 52 2.88 18.09 -25.02
N LEU A 53 3.30 17.24 -24.10
CA LEU A 53 4.57 16.52 -24.21
C LEU A 53 4.29 15.07 -24.62
N GLU A 54 4.87 14.61 -25.73
CA GLU A 54 4.83 13.18 -26.11
C GLU A 54 5.45 12.28 -25.04
N MET A 55 6.36 12.81 -24.20
CA MET A 55 7.03 12.08 -23.13
C MET A 55 7.44 13.02 -21.97
N PRO A 56 7.47 12.55 -20.70
CA PRO A 56 7.86 13.40 -19.57
C PRO A 56 9.30 13.93 -19.67
N LYS A 57 9.57 15.14 -19.16
CA LYS A 57 10.91 15.79 -19.19
C LYS A 57 12.04 14.97 -18.55
N TRP A 58 11.72 14.03 -17.67
CA TRP A 58 12.70 13.14 -17.03
C TRP A 58 13.05 11.91 -17.87
N ALA A 59 12.30 11.64 -18.94
CA ALA A 59 12.61 10.59 -19.87
C ALA A 59 13.44 11.18 -21.02
N GLY A 60 14.68 10.73 -21.14
CA GLY A 60 15.59 11.19 -22.19
C GLY A 60 16.74 10.21 -22.39
N GLU A 61 17.25 10.14 -23.62
CA GLU A 61 18.36 9.26 -24.03
C GLU A 61 19.74 9.82 -23.65
N THR A 62 19.99 10.06 -22.36
CA THR A 62 21.34 10.39 -21.89
C THR A 62 22.32 9.22 -22.15
N PRO A 63 23.63 9.47 -22.29
CA PRO A 63 24.62 8.39 -22.40
C PRO A 63 24.53 7.35 -21.28
N LEU A 64 24.20 7.78 -20.05
CA LEU A 64 23.94 6.89 -18.92
C LEU A 64 22.68 6.05 -19.15
N SER A 65 21.57 6.64 -19.62
CA SER A 65 20.36 5.88 -19.93
C SER A 65 20.56 4.88 -21.06
N ARG A 66 21.40 5.18 -22.06
CA ARG A 66 21.76 4.26 -23.14
C ARG A 66 22.60 3.10 -22.64
N LEU A 67 23.54 3.36 -21.72
CA LEU A 67 24.33 2.32 -21.06
C LEU A 67 23.43 1.42 -20.19
N VAL A 68 22.52 2.00 -19.40
CA VAL A 68 21.52 1.26 -18.63
C VAL A 68 20.63 0.43 -19.56
N GLY A 69 20.16 1.01 -20.67
CA GLY A 69 19.38 0.31 -21.69
C GLY A 69 20.13 -0.87 -22.31
N ALA A 70 21.43 -0.71 -22.60
CA ALA A 70 22.29 -1.78 -23.11
C ALA A 70 22.55 -2.89 -22.07
N MET A 71 22.67 -2.55 -20.79
CA MET A 71 22.79 -3.55 -19.73
C MET A 71 21.47 -4.31 -19.51
N VAL A 72 20.33 -3.62 -19.60
CA VAL A 72 19.00 -4.22 -19.47
C VAL A 72 18.67 -5.12 -20.68
N SER A 73 19.12 -4.76 -21.89
CA SER A 73 18.86 -5.56 -23.09
C SER A 73 19.57 -6.92 -23.09
N PHE A 74 20.65 -7.09 -22.33
CA PHE A 74 21.28 -8.38 -22.12
C PHE A 74 20.50 -9.21 -21.07
N LYS A 75 19.52 -9.97 -21.54
CA LYS A 75 18.57 -10.76 -20.72
C LYS A 75 19.21 -11.57 -19.59
N PRO A 76 20.35 -12.28 -19.76
CA PRO A 76 20.95 -13.04 -18.66
C PRO A 76 21.42 -12.15 -17.50
N LEU A 77 22.11 -11.04 -17.80
CA LEU A 77 22.55 -10.10 -16.77
C LEU A 77 21.36 -9.42 -16.09
N TYR A 78 20.39 -8.96 -16.90
CA TYR A 78 19.18 -8.35 -16.37
C TYR A 78 18.42 -9.30 -15.42
N SER A 79 18.32 -10.59 -15.77
CA SER A 79 17.68 -11.60 -14.93
C SER A 79 18.43 -11.82 -13.62
N LEU A 80 19.76 -11.88 -13.65
CA LEU A 80 20.59 -11.97 -12.44
C LEU A 80 20.42 -10.74 -11.55
N LEU A 81 20.39 -9.54 -12.12
CA LEU A 81 20.16 -8.29 -11.39
C LEU A 81 18.77 -8.26 -10.75
N LYS A 82 17.71 -8.70 -11.45
CA LYS A 82 16.36 -8.84 -10.89
C LYS A 82 16.35 -9.78 -9.68
N LEU A 83 16.98 -10.95 -9.80
CA LEU A 83 17.05 -11.92 -8.71
C LEU A 83 17.80 -11.35 -7.49
N GLY A 84 18.94 -10.69 -7.72
CA GLY A 84 19.72 -10.04 -6.66
C GLY A 84 18.93 -8.94 -5.96
N ALA A 85 18.27 -8.07 -6.73
CA ALA A 85 17.44 -6.99 -6.18
C ALA A 85 16.27 -7.52 -5.34
N ARG A 86 15.57 -8.56 -5.82
CA ARG A 86 14.50 -9.23 -5.07
C ARG A 86 15.04 -9.84 -3.77
N GLN A 87 16.17 -10.53 -3.82
CA GLN A 87 16.77 -11.14 -2.62
C GLN A 87 17.18 -10.08 -1.57
N VAL A 88 17.69 -8.92 -2.01
CA VAL A 88 18.01 -7.80 -1.11
C VAL A 88 16.72 -7.26 -0.45
N LEU A 89 15.66 -7.04 -1.22
CA LEU A 89 14.38 -6.59 -0.68
C LEU A 89 13.83 -7.54 0.38
N ILE A 90 13.80 -8.84 0.07
CA ILE A 90 13.31 -9.87 0.99
C ILE A 90 14.16 -9.91 2.27
N SER A 91 15.49 -9.94 2.14
CA SER A 91 16.38 -10.00 3.30
C SER A 91 16.36 -8.73 4.15
N THR A 92 16.18 -7.56 3.55
CA THR A 92 15.97 -6.30 4.29
C THR A 92 14.63 -6.31 5.04
N ALA A 93 13.58 -6.85 4.44
CA ALA A 93 12.28 -6.99 5.08
C ALA A 93 12.34 -7.91 6.31
N GLU A 94 12.98 -9.07 6.19
CA GLU A 94 13.14 -10.03 7.28
C GLU A 94 14.00 -9.49 8.43
N LYS A 95 15.05 -8.73 8.13
CA LYS A 95 15.83 -7.99 9.16
C LYS A 95 14.99 -6.98 9.93
N LYS A 96 13.90 -6.52 9.34
CA LYS A 96 12.93 -5.59 9.93
C LYS A 96 11.67 -6.32 10.44
N ASN A 97 11.80 -7.62 10.73
CA ASN A 97 10.75 -8.47 11.29
C ASN A 97 9.51 -8.67 10.40
N ILE A 98 9.63 -8.44 9.10
CA ILE A 98 8.60 -8.80 8.11
C ILE A 98 8.96 -10.20 7.60
N GLN A 99 8.21 -11.21 8.02
CA GLN A 99 8.48 -12.63 7.71
C GLN A 99 8.10 -12.98 6.26
N TRP A 100 8.71 -12.31 5.29
CA TRP A 100 8.33 -12.33 3.88
C TRP A 100 8.19 -13.76 3.34
N ARG A 101 9.24 -14.58 3.44
CA ARG A 101 9.20 -15.95 2.89
C ARG A 101 8.13 -16.83 3.53
N GLU A 102 7.92 -16.66 4.83
CA GLU A 102 6.92 -17.44 5.56
C GLU A 102 5.50 -17.01 5.18
N MET A 103 5.24 -15.71 5.07
CA MET A 103 3.96 -15.18 4.58
C MET A 103 3.65 -15.68 3.17
N THR A 104 4.63 -15.58 2.26
CA THR A 104 4.50 -16.08 0.89
C THR A 104 4.24 -17.58 0.87
N ARG A 105 4.99 -18.37 1.66
CA ARG A 105 4.79 -19.82 1.78
C ARG A 105 3.38 -20.16 2.25
N LYS A 106 2.86 -19.46 3.26
CA LYS A 106 1.49 -19.68 3.78
C LYS A 106 0.44 -19.50 2.70
N ILE A 107 0.53 -18.44 1.89
CA ILE A 107 -0.40 -18.21 0.79
C ILE A 107 -0.27 -19.29 -0.28
N LEU A 108 0.96 -19.57 -0.74
CA LEU A 108 1.20 -20.53 -1.82
C LEU A 108 0.78 -21.97 -1.44
N GLN A 109 0.87 -22.33 -0.15
CA GLN A 109 0.48 -23.64 0.37
C GLN A 109 -0.97 -23.69 0.87
N SER A 110 -1.68 -22.57 0.84
CA SER A 110 -3.10 -22.53 1.20
C SER A 110 -3.97 -23.05 0.08
N ASP A 111 -5.25 -23.28 0.41
CA ASP A 111 -6.27 -23.68 -0.54
C ASP A 111 -6.82 -22.51 -1.37
N VAL A 112 -6.27 -21.30 -1.27
CA VAL A 112 -6.76 -20.10 -1.99
C VAL A 112 -6.86 -20.31 -3.50
N HIS A 113 -5.99 -21.13 -4.09
CA HIS A 113 -6.01 -21.45 -5.51
C HIS A 113 -7.31 -22.14 -5.95
N LYS A 114 -7.99 -22.84 -5.04
CA LYS A 114 -9.27 -23.51 -5.32
C LYS A 114 -10.41 -22.51 -5.54
N GLU A 115 -10.30 -21.30 -4.99
CA GLU A 115 -11.28 -20.24 -5.23
C GLU A 115 -11.16 -19.65 -6.64
N MET A 116 -10.05 -19.88 -7.35
CA MET A 116 -9.86 -19.35 -8.70
C MET A 116 -10.99 -19.81 -9.63
N ASP A 117 -11.38 -21.08 -9.58
CA ASP A 117 -12.44 -21.63 -10.45
C ASP A 117 -13.82 -21.02 -10.17
N THR A 118 -14.04 -20.46 -8.98
CA THR A 118 -15.33 -19.84 -8.60
C THR A 118 -15.43 -18.39 -9.05
N ILE A 119 -14.28 -17.71 -9.24
CA ILE A 119 -14.21 -16.28 -9.60
C ILE A 119 -13.73 -16.02 -11.03
N LEU A 120 -13.09 -17.01 -11.67
CA LEU A 120 -12.52 -16.86 -13.00
C LEU A 120 -13.64 -16.66 -14.02
N ASN A 121 -13.58 -15.54 -14.74
CA ASN A 121 -14.39 -15.35 -15.92
C ASN A 121 -13.53 -15.63 -17.18
N PRO A 122 -13.72 -16.79 -17.84
CA PRO A 122 -12.90 -17.18 -19.00
C PRO A 122 -13.16 -16.30 -20.24
N SER A 123 -14.19 -15.45 -20.23
CA SER A 123 -14.44 -14.49 -21.32
C SER A 123 -13.60 -13.21 -21.22
N ILE A 124 -12.87 -13.01 -20.11
CA ILE A 124 -12.02 -11.82 -19.93
C ILE A 124 -10.76 -11.97 -20.77
N GLN A 125 -10.54 -11.01 -21.67
CA GLN A 125 -9.29 -10.86 -22.39
C GLN A 125 -8.44 -9.81 -21.69
N TYR A 126 -7.29 -10.22 -21.18
CA TYR A 126 -6.35 -9.29 -20.56
C TYR A 126 -5.62 -8.48 -21.64
N PRO A 127 -5.46 -7.17 -21.46
CA PRO A 127 -4.63 -6.38 -22.36
C PRO A 127 -3.16 -6.79 -22.24
N ASP A 128 -2.38 -6.67 -23.32
CA ASP A 128 -0.98 -7.14 -23.39
C ASP A 128 -0.09 -6.60 -22.26
N TYR A 129 -0.33 -5.36 -21.83
CA TYR A 129 0.43 -4.75 -20.73
C TYR A 129 0.23 -5.50 -19.40
N TYR A 130 -0.92 -6.14 -19.20
CA TYR A 130 -1.24 -6.85 -17.96
C TYR A 130 -0.48 -8.17 -17.84
N LEU A 131 -0.18 -8.79 -18.98
CA LEU A 131 0.60 -10.02 -19.09
C LEU A 131 2.12 -9.77 -19.17
N SER A 132 2.53 -8.52 -19.31
CA SER A 132 3.94 -8.15 -19.43
C SER A 132 4.68 -8.32 -18.09
N PRO A 133 5.97 -8.69 -18.11
CA PRO A 133 6.80 -8.74 -16.91
C PRO A 133 6.76 -7.42 -16.13
N PHE A 134 6.70 -7.50 -14.80
CA PHE A 134 6.73 -6.32 -13.93
C PHE A 134 7.60 -6.58 -12.71
N HIS A 135 8.31 -5.55 -12.24
CA HIS A 135 9.28 -5.67 -11.15
C HIS A 135 10.26 -6.84 -11.33
N ALA A 136 10.12 -7.89 -10.51
CA ALA A 136 10.95 -9.10 -10.51
C ALA A 136 10.19 -10.34 -10.98
N TYR A 137 8.99 -10.18 -11.55
CA TYR A 137 8.10 -11.27 -11.96
C TYR A 137 7.98 -11.33 -13.48
N ASP A 138 8.34 -12.47 -14.05
CA ASP A 138 8.38 -12.67 -15.50
C ASP A 138 7.00 -13.02 -16.07
N GLU A 139 6.11 -13.60 -15.25
CA GLU A 139 4.77 -14.04 -15.65
C GLU A 139 3.71 -12.92 -15.60
N GLY A 140 4.12 -11.68 -15.32
CA GLY A 140 3.20 -10.54 -15.25
C GLY A 140 2.21 -10.61 -14.09
N ASN A 141 1.11 -9.86 -14.19
CA ASN A 141 0.14 -9.71 -13.09
C ASN A 141 -0.64 -11.00 -12.76
N LEU A 142 -0.54 -12.05 -13.58
CA LEU A 142 -1.18 -13.35 -13.32
C LEU A 142 -0.30 -14.30 -12.48
N SER A 143 0.86 -13.84 -12.00
CA SER A 143 1.78 -14.64 -11.20
C SER A 143 1.27 -14.87 -9.77
N TRP A 144 1.02 -16.14 -9.41
CA TRP A 144 0.71 -16.53 -8.01
C TRP A 144 1.80 -16.16 -7.03
N LEU A 145 3.06 -16.21 -7.46
CA LEU A 145 4.17 -15.78 -6.63
C LEU A 145 4.09 -14.28 -6.37
N ALA A 146 3.82 -13.48 -7.39
CA ALA A 146 3.66 -12.03 -7.22
C ALA A 146 2.48 -11.70 -6.29
N ALA A 147 1.36 -12.41 -6.43
CA ALA A 147 0.21 -12.27 -5.53
C ALA A 147 0.56 -12.62 -4.08
N ALA A 148 1.28 -13.73 -3.85
CA ALA A 148 1.69 -14.17 -2.52
C ALA A 148 2.78 -13.29 -1.88
N GLU A 149 3.54 -12.54 -2.67
CA GLU A 149 4.55 -11.58 -2.20
C GLU A 149 4.02 -10.15 -2.02
N ALA A 150 2.81 -9.85 -2.51
CA ALA A 150 2.28 -8.49 -2.53
C ALA A 150 2.11 -7.88 -1.12
N GLU A 151 1.62 -8.66 -0.14
CA GLU A 151 1.45 -8.18 1.23
C GLU A 151 2.79 -7.88 1.94
N PRO A 152 3.77 -8.80 2.01
CA PRO A 152 5.07 -8.47 2.62
C PRO A 152 5.85 -7.41 1.82
N ALA A 153 5.66 -7.31 0.50
CA ALA A 153 6.17 -6.19 -0.30
C ALA A 153 5.57 -4.86 0.14
N THR A 154 4.26 -4.81 0.33
CA THR A 154 3.54 -3.62 0.80
C THR A 154 4.01 -3.18 2.18
N MET A 155 4.16 -4.12 3.12
CA MET A 155 4.70 -3.85 4.46
C MET A 155 6.11 -3.24 4.38
N SER A 156 6.96 -3.81 3.53
CA SER A 156 8.33 -3.34 3.33
C SER A 156 8.38 -1.93 2.77
N MET A 157 7.49 -1.60 1.84
CA MET A 157 7.40 -0.26 1.25
C MET A 157 6.88 0.77 2.24
N VAL A 158 5.82 0.44 3.00
CA VAL A 158 5.26 1.36 4.01
C VAL A 158 6.31 1.70 5.07
N PHE A 159 7.06 0.68 5.51
CA PHE A 159 8.09 0.84 6.52
C PHE A 159 9.35 1.53 5.99
N ARG A 160 9.57 1.50 4.67
CA ARG A 160 10.60 2.33 4.01
C ARG A 160 10.15 3.79 3.88
N ALA A 161 8.86 4.03 3.64
CA ALA A 161 8.30 5.38 3.54
C ALA A 161 8.29 6.10 4.90
N VAL A 162 8.19 5.37 6.00
CA VAL A 162 8.20 5.91 7.37
C VAL A 162 9.37 5.30 8.16
N PRO A 163 10.61 5.76 7.91
CA PRO A 163 11.80 5.15 8.52
C PRO A 163 11.90 5.36 10.04
N THR A 164 11.10 6.28 10.60
CA THR A 164 11.03 6.57 12.03
C THR A 164 10.05 5.68 12.77
N ALA A 165 9.19 4.92 12.07
CA ALA A 165 8.25 4.02 12.70
C ALA A 165 8.99 2.85 13.35
N SER A 166 8.52 2.45 14.53
CA SER A 166 9.04 1.32 15.30
C SER A 166 8.48 -0.03 14.86
N SER A 167 7.33 -0.03 14.17
CA SER A 167 6.70 -1.23 13.62
C SER A 167 5.99 -0.99 12.28
N VAL A 168 5.59 -2.07 11.61
CA VAL A 168 4.81 -2.01 10.36
C VAL A 168 3.43 -1.42 10.62
N GLU A 169 2.83 -1.73 11.77
CA GLU A 169 1.54 -1.21 12.21
C GLU A 169 1.60 0.30 12.38
N GLU A 170 2.62 0.82 13.08
CA GLU A 170 2.81 2.27 13.23
C GLU A 170 3.02 2.94 11.87
N ALA A 171 3.83 2.35 11.00
CA ALA A 171 4.05 2.89 9.65
C ALA A 171 2.75 2.88 8.81
N ASN A 172 1.92 1.85 8.95
CA ASN A 172 0.60 1.78 8.32
C ASN A 172 -0.34 2.86 8.88
N GLU A 173 -0.42 3.04 10.19
CA GLU A 173 -1.23 4.10 10.81
C GLU A 173 -0.82 5.49 10.34
N ILE A 174 0.48 5.71 10.13
CA ILE A 174 0.97 6.97 9.59
C ILE A 174 0.55 7.11 8.12
N VAL A 175 0.90 6.17 7.25
CA VAL A 175 0.64 6.30 5.80
C VAL A 175 -0.85 6.21 5.49
N ARG A 176 -1.49 5.11 5.88
CA ARG A 176 -2.90 4.84 5.60
C ARG A 176 -3.83 5.68 6.46
N GLY A 177 -3.48 5.95 7.72
CA GLY A 177 -4.27 6.86 8.56
C GLY A 177 -4.25 8.30 8.05
N ASN A 178 -3.13 8.80 7.51
CA ASN A 178 -3.10 10.10 6.83
C ASN A 178 -4.02 10.11 5.60
N TRP A 179 -3.96 9.07 4.78
CA TRP A 179 -4.81 8.92 3.61
C TRP A 179 -6.30 8.87 3.97
N LEU A 180 -6.70 8.06 4.95
CA LEU A 180 -8.08 7.98 5.43
C LEU A 180 -8.57 9.31 6.02
N ARG A 181 -7.72 10.04 6.76
CA ARG A 181 -8.05 11.38 7.26
C ARG A 181 -8.27 12.37 6.12
N ALA A 182 -7.48 12.31 5.06
CA ALA A 182 -7.67 13.17 3.90
C ALA A 182 -9.01 12.91 3.21
N ILE A 183 -9.40 11.63 3.05
CA ILE A 183 -10.72 11.24 2.52
C ILE A 183 -11.84 11.80 3.41
N GLU A 184 -11.75 11.60 4.73
CA GLU A 184 -12.75 12.06 5.69
C GLU A 184 -12.90 13.59 5.67
N GLN A 185 -11.78 14.32 5.64
CA GLN A 185 -11.77 15.79 5.56
C GLN A 185 -12.37 16.30 4.26
N GLN A 186 -12.00 15.70 3.12
CA GLN A 186 -12.57 16.06 1.83
C GLN A 186 -14.08 15.83 1.82
N HIS A 187 -14.53 14.66 2.30
CA HIS A 187 -15.95 14.33 2.35
C HIS A 187 -16.74 15.29 3.26
N GLN A 188 -16.20 15.62 4.44
CA GLN A 188 -16.81 16.62 5.33
C GLN A 188 -16.93 18.00 4.67
N GLN A 189 -15.93 18.39 3.87
CA GLN A 189 -15.91 19.69 3.22
C GLN A 189 -16.93 19.80 2.07
N TYR A 190 -17.17 18.73 1.32
CA TYR A 190 -17.90 18.81 0.05
C TYR A 190 -19.25 18.06 0.03
N SER A 191 -19.57 17.28 1.07
CA SER A 191 -20.72 16.38 1.04
C SER A 191 -21.78 16.68 2.11
N ASP A 192 -21.81 17.88 2.68
CA ASP A 192 -22.80 18.35 3.67
C ASP A 192 -23.02 17.38 4.85
N ASN A 193 -21.95 16.75 5.33
CA ASN A 193 -21.99 15.71 6.38
C ASN A 193 -22.88 14.50 6.06
N SER A 194 -23.19 14.23 4.78
CA SER A 194 -23.82 12.98 4.38
C SER A 194 -22.95 11.78 4.77
N THR A 195 -23.53 10.59 4.89
CA THR A 195 -22.76 9.38 5.17
C THR A 195 -22.18 8.80 3.89
N ILE A 196 -20.92 8.37 3.92
CA ILE A 196 -20.31 7.59 2.83
C ILE A 196 -21.02 6.23 2.77
N ARG A 197 -21.73 5.96 1.68
CA ARG A 197 -22.51 4.73 1.48
C ARG A 197 -21.83 3.74 0.55
N ASP A 198 -21.05 4.21 -0.41
CA ASP A 198 -20.40 3.39 -1.43
C ASP A 198 -18.96 3.87 -1.62
N ILE A 199 -18.01 2.94 -1.71
CA ILE A 199 -16.60 3.21 -1.94
C ILE A 199 -16.12 2.30 -3.06
N LEU A 200 -15.49 2.87 -4.09
CA LEU A 200 -14.81 2.13 -5.14
C LEU A 200 -13.29 2.30 -4.99
N ASP A 201 -12.59 1.21 -4.66
CA ASP A 201 -11.13 1.18 -4.58
C ASP A 201 -10.54 0.73 -5.92
N VAL A 202 -10.10 1.71 -6.71
CA VAL A 202 -9.51 1.48 -8.04
C VAL A 202 -8.02 1.21 -7.89
N GLY A 203 -7.54 0.10 -8.44
CA GLY A 203 -6.14 -0.30 -8.29
C GLY A 203 -5.85 -0.86 -6.90
N CYS A 204 -6.81 -1.60 -6.35
CA CYS A 204 -6.76 -2.15 -4.99
C CYS A 204 -5.63 -3.17 -4.75
N SER A 205 -5.01 -3.69 -5.83
CA SER A 205 -4.05 -4.80 -5.78
C SER A 205 -4.65 -5.98 -4.98
N VAL A 206 -3.90 -6.58 -4.04
CA VAL A 206 -4.39 -7.65 -3.15
C VAL A 206 -5.26 -7.13 -1.98
N GLY A 207 -5.73 -5.89 -2.07
CA GLY A 207 -6.74 -5.34 -1.18
C GLY A 207 -6.25 -4.89 0.20
N VAL A 208 -4.93 -4.68 0.40
CA VAL A 208 -4.40 -4.25 1.71
C VAL A 208 -5.06 -2.94 2.14
N SER A 209 -5.10 -1.92 1.28
CA SER A 209 -5.72 -0.63 1.60
C SER A 209 -7.25 -0.68 1.60
N THR A 210 -7.85 -1.59 0.83
CA THR A 210 -9.30 -1.84 0.84
C THR A 210 -9.81 -2.24 2.21
N ARG A 211 -9.06 -3.07 2.95
CA ARG A 211 -9.40 -3.44 4.33
C ARG A 211 -9.47 -2.22 5.25
N PHE A 212 -8.50 -1.30 5.14
CA PHE A 212 -8.50 -0.05 5.92
C PHE A 212 -9.69 0.86 5.58
N LEU A 213 -10.14 0.88 4.32
CA LEU A 213 -11.38 1.58 3.95
C LEU A 213 -12.61 0.95 4.59
N ALA A 214 -12.73 -0.37 4.52
CA ALA A 214 -13.84 -1.11 5.13
C ALA A 214 -13.90 -0.92 6.66
N ASP A 215 -12.74 -0.95 7.33
CA ASP A 215 -12.64 -0.74 8.78
C ASP A 215 -13.00 0.70 9.18
N LYS A 216 -12.55 1.70 8.40
CA LYS A 216 -12.82 3.11 8.66
C LYS A 216 -14.27 3.50 8.38
N PHE A 217 -14.89 2.87 7.38
CA PHE A 217 -16.25 3.18 6.92
C PHE A 217 -17.13 1.92 6.95
N PRO A 218 -17.46 1.38 8.13
CA PRO A 218 -18.13 0.09 8.28
C PRO A 218 -19.57 0.06 7.74
N SER A 219 -20.20 1.22 7.54
CA SER A 219 -21.53 1.32 6.91
C SER A 219 -21.48 1.46 5.40
N ALA A 220 -20.28 1.61 4.80
CA ALA A 220 -20.13 1.76 3.37
C ALA A 220 -20.01 0.39 2.68
N ASN A 221 -20.61 0.27 1.50
CA ASN A 221 -20.39 -0.82 0.59
C ASN A 221 -19.08 -0.60 -0.18
N VAL A 222 -18.03 -1.31 0.20
CA VAL A 222 -16.70 -1.21 -0.44
C VAL A 222 -16.59 -2.20 -1.59
N THR A 223 -16.33 -1.69 -2.79
CA THR A 223 -16.13 -2.45 -4.03
C THR A 223 -14.73 -2.18 -4.58
N VAL A 224 -14.16 -3.15 -5.31
CA VAL A 224 -12.82 -3.05 -5.90
C VAL A 224 -12.88 -3.04 -7.44
N SER A 225 -11.90 -2.40 -8.10
CA SER A 225 -11.72 -2.41 -9.55
C SER A 225 -10.25 -2.52 -9.98
#